data_AF-A0A1V3BW79-F1
#
_entry.id   AF-A0A1V3BW79-F1
#
_cell.length_a   1.000
_cell.length_b   1.000
_cell.length_c   1.000
_cell.angle_alpha   90.00
_cell.angle_beta   90.00
_cell.angle_gamma   90.00
#
_symmetry.space_group_name_H-M   'P 1'
#
loop_
_entity.id
_entity.type
_entity.pdbx_description
1 polymer ?
#
loop_
_entity_poly.entity_id
_entity_poly.type
_entity_poly.pdbx_seq_one_letter_code
_entity_poly.pdbx_strand_id
1 'polypeptide(L)'
;MTVRRLDEGIDEEAAHILGQGPVHPRLRDSVLCFTAELAQQRLLTAYTALLGRANQGGASAAACGRLADGIVRRISRFADSATTRRDCLTWLISAPQDQLRRAEQEVALLARALRNIVQDQAKTA
;
A
#
# COMPACT_ATOMS: atom_id res chain seq x y z
N MET A 1 -19.05 -18.35 14.05
CA MET A 1 -18.67 -17.89 12.70
C MET A 1 -17.29 -17.25 12.79
N THR A 2 -16.28 -17.90 12.21
CA THR A 2 -14.86 -17.56 12.35
C THR A 2 -14.52 -16.24 11.66
N VAL A 3 -14.16 -15.22 12.45
CA VAL A 3 -13.39 -14.06 12.04
C VAL A 3 -12.02 -14.56 11.58
N ARG A 4 -11.92 -15.03 10.34
CA ARG A 4 -10.68 -15.51 9.75
C ARG A 4 -10.45 -14.81 8.41
N ARG A 5 -9.23 -14.26 8.26
CA ARG A 5 -8.53 -13.87 7.03
C ARG A 5 -8.72 -12.45 6.46
N LEU A 6 -8.78 -11.40 7.30
CA LEU A 6 -8.30 -10.08 6.83
C LEU A 6 -6.77 -9.98 6.99
N ASP A 7 -6.18 -10.63 7.99
CA ASP A 7 -4.75 -10.52 8.33
C ASP A 7 -3.82 -11.45 7.54
N GLU A 8 -4.35 -12.47 6.86
CA GLU A 8 -3.53 -13.56 6.31
C GLU A 8 -2.64 -13.04 5.15
N GLY A 9 -1.32 -13.07 5.38
CA GLY A 9 -0.29 -12.64 4.43
C GLY A 9 -0.11 -11.12 4.31
N ILE A 10 -0.64 -10.29 5.23
CA ILE A 10 -0.37 -8.85 5.23
C ILE A 10 1.09 -8.56 5.62
N ASP A 11 1.58 -9.18 6.68
CA ASP A 11 2.96 -8.99 7.13
C ASP A 11 3.98 -9.49 6.11
N GLU A 12 3.69 -10.62 5.45
CA GLU A 12 4.51 -11.16 4.37
C GLU A 12 4.55 -10.22 3.15
N GLU A 13 3.40 -9.65 2.79
CA GLU A 13 3.31 -8.69 1.69
C GLU A 13 4.02 -7.37 2.03
N ALA A 14 3.88 -6.89 3.27
CA ALA A 14 4.61 -5.72 3.77
C ALA A 14 6.13 -5.96 3.74
N ALA A 15 6.59 -7.12 4.21
CA ALA A 15 8.00 -7.51 4.14
C ALA A 15 8.50 -7.62 2.68
N HIS A 16 7.68 -8.16 1.78
CA HIS A 16 8.02 -8.25 0.36
C HIS A 16 8.15 -6.87 -0.31
N ILE A 17 7.26 -5.93 0.01
CA ILE A 17 7.32 -4.54 -0.49
C ILE A 17 8.59 -3.84 0.00
N LEU A 18 8.92 -4.03 1.28
CA LEU A 18 10.08 -3.43 1.94
C LEU A 18 11.41 -4.05 1.50
N GLY A 19 11.38 -5.32 1.07
CA GLY A 19 12.53 -6.11 0.68
C GLY A 19 13.16 -6.84 1.87
N GLN A 20 13.93 -7.90 1.57
CA GLN A 20 14.70 -8.61 2.58
C GLN A 20 15.96 -7.81 2.93
N GLY A 21 15.98 -7.16 4.11
CA GLY A 21 17.12 -6.37 4.58
C GLY A 21 16.70 -5.03 5.20
N PRO A 22 17.67 -4.13 5.45
CA PRO A 22 17.37 -2.80 5.99
C PRO A 22 16.55 -2.00 4.97
N VAL A 23 15.43 -1.43 5.44
CA VAL A 23 14.55 -0.62 4.58
C VAL A 23 15.31 0.59 4.07
N HIS A 24 15.36 0.73 2.75
CA HIS A 24 15.98 1.88 2.12
C HIS A 24 15.32 3.19 2.61
N PRO A 25 16.08 4.24 3.01
CA PRO A 25 15.53 5.44 3.65
C PRO A 25 14.39 6.10 2.84
N ARG A 26 14.55 6.19 1.51
CA ARG A 26 13.50 6.74 0.64
C ARG A 26 12.22 5.90 0.59
N LEU A 27 12.34 4.58 0.75
CA LEU A 27 11.18 3.70 0.81
C LEU A 27 10.47 3.84 2.15
N ARG A 28 11.22 3.91 3.25
CA ARG A 28 10.70 4.29 4.56
C ARG A 28 9.93 5.62 4.49
N ASP A 29 10.54 6.67 3.93
CA ASP A 29 9.90 7.99 3.90
C ASP A 29 8.63 7.96 3.03
N SER A 30 8.66 7.20 1.92
CA SER A 30 7.49 6.99 1.06
C SER A 30 6.37 6.23 1.77
N VAL A 31 6.69 5.19 2.56
CA VAL A 31 5.73 4.46 3.42
C VAL A 31 5.11 5.40 4.44
N LEU A 32 5.92 6.16 5.17
CA LEU A 32 5.44 7.07 6.20
C LEU A 32 4.53 8.14 5.61
N CYS A 33 4.92 8.73 4.48
CA CYS A 33 4.11 9.72 3.76
C CYS A 33 2.77 9.12 3.32
N PHE A 34 2.79 7.95 2.66
CA PHE A 34 1.57 7.26 2.23
C PHE A 34 0.65 6.92 3.41
N THR A 35 1.20 6.41 4.51
CA THR A 35 0.40 6.06 5.70
C THR A 35 -0.26 7.29 6.34
N ALA A 36 0.44 8.42 6.35
CA ALA A 36 -0.10 9.68 6.87
C ALA A 36 -1.21 10.23 5.96
N GLU A 37 -1.04 10.15 4.64
CA GLU A 37 -2.07 10.55 3.68
C GLU A 37 -3.32 9.66 3.76
N LEU A 38 -3.14 8.35 3.84
CA LEU A 38 -4.24 7.40 3.98
C LEU A 38 -5.01 7.61 5.30
N ALA A 39 -4.36 8.09 6.36
CA ALA A 39 -5.03 8.42 7.61
C ALA A 39 -5.87 9.70 7.53
N GLN A 40 -5.55 10.61 6.61
CA GLN A 40 -6.22 11.91 6.46
C GLN A 40 -7.22 11.94 5.29
N GLN A 41 -7.06 11.05 4.32
CA GLN A 41 -7.78 11.06 3.06
C GLN A 41 -8.28 9.67 2.66
N ARG A 42 -9.16 9.61 1.67
CA ARG A 42 -9.64 8.34 1.12
C ARG A 42 -8.54 7.64 0.33
N LEU A 43 -8.66 6.31 0.22
CA LEU A 43 -7.68 5.47 -0.48
C LEU A 43 -7.42 5.95 -1.92
N LEU A 44 -8.47 6.37 -2.64
CA LEU A 44 -8.33 6.89 -4.00
C LEU A 44 -7.35 8.08 -4.08
N THR A 45 -7.45 9.04 -3.15
CA THR A 45 -6.61 10.24 -3.16
C THR A 45 -5.17 9.89 -2.79
N ALA A 46 -4.98 9.11 -1.73
CA ALA A 46 -3.65 8.67 -1.29
C ALA A 46 -2.94 7.83 -2.37
N TYR A 47 -3.69 6.94 -3.05
CA TYR A 47 -3.16 6.13 -4.14
C TYR A 47 -2.79 6.97 -5.37
N THR A 48 -3.62 7.95 -5.72
CA THR A 48 -3.34 8.87 -6.84
C THR A 48 -2.07 9.69 -6.58
N ALA A 49 -1.90 10.20 -5.36
CA ALA A 49 -0.69 10.92 -4.96
C ALA A 49 0.55 10.02 -5.02
N LEU A 50 0.43 8.77 -4.55
CA LEU A 50 1.50 7.77 -4.64
C LEU A 50 1.91 7.48 -6.09
N LEU A 51 0.95 7.31 -7.00
CA LEU A 51 1.22 7.13 -8.43
C LEU A 51 1.90 8.36 -9.03
N GLY A 52 1.47 9.56 -8.64
CA GLY A 52 2.12 10.81 -9.03
C GLY A 52 3.60 10.83 -8.67
N ARG A 53 3.98 10.32 -7.50
CA ARG A 53 5.39 10.19 -7.07
C ARG A 53 6.12 9.05 -7.79
N ALA A 54 5.44 7.94 -8.02
CA ALA A 54 5.99 6.81 -8.76
C ALA A 54 6.34 7.16 -10.22
N ASN A 55 5.70 8.18 -10.79
CA ASN A 55 5.93 8.62 -12.17
C ASN A 55 6.93 9.79 -12.30
N GLN A 56 7.38 10.40 -11.18
CA GLN A 56 8.31 11.55 -11.20
C GLN A 56 9.78 11.20 -11.50
N GLY A 57 10.11 9.91 -11.64
CA GLY A 57 11.48 9.44 -11.88
C GLY A 57 12.40 9.49 -10.65
N GLY A 58 13.54 8.80 -10.74
CA GLY A 58 14.54 8.72 -9.67
C GLY A 58 14.28 7.66 -8.59
N ALA A 59 15.15 7.56 -7.60
CA ALA A 59 15.06 6.46 -6.61
C ALA A 59 13.86 6.56 -5.65
N SER A 60 13.26 7.75 -5.50
CA SER A 60 11.98 7.91 -4.76
C SER A 60 10.81 7.35 -5.56
N ALA A 61 10.82 7.54 -6.88
CA ALA A 61 9.82 6.96 -7.78
C ALA A 61 9.86 5.44 -7.79
N ALA A 62 11.05 4.83 -7.76
CA ALA A 62 11.19 3.37 -7.63
C ALA A 62 10.59 2.83 -6.32
N ALA A 63 10.78 3.54 -5.20
CA ALA A 63 10.19 3.19 -3.92
C ALA A 63 8.66 3.33 -3.91
N CYS A 64 8.15 4.45 -4.42
CA CYS A 64 6.71 4.68 -4.58
C CYS A 64 6.08 3.65 -5.54
N GLY A 65 6.80 3.25 -6.59
CA GLY A 65 6.38 2.22 -7.53
C GLY A 65 6.20 0.85 -6.85
N ARG A 66 7.15 0.42 -6.02
CA ARG A 66 7.02 -0.83 -5.25
C ARG A 66 5.83 -0.82 -4.30
N LEU A 67 5.61 0.31 -3.62
CA LEU A 67 4.44 0.49 -2.75
C LEU A 67 3.14 0.40 -3.55
N ALA A 68 3.08 1.09 -4.69
CA ALA A 68 1.92 1.05 -5.57
C ALA A 68 1.64 -0.38 -6.07
N ASP A 69 2.68 -1.15 -6.44
CA ASP A 69 2.54 -2.54 -6.88
C ASP A 69 2.04 -3.46 -5.75
N GLY A 70 2.49 -3.23 -4.52
CA GLY A 70 1.97 -3.95 -3.34
C GLY A 70 0.49 -3.68 -3.09
N ILE A 71 0.06 -2.43 -3.23
CA ILE A 71 -1.35 -2.06 -3.09
C ILE A 71 -2.19 -2.70 -4.21
N VAL A 72 -1.71 -2.70 -5.45
CA VAL A 72 -2.37 -3.37 -6.58
C VAL A 72 -2.56 -4.85 -6.29
N ARG A 73 -1.50 -5.55 -5.87
CA ARG A 73 -1.57 -6.98 -5.52
C ARG A 73 -2.56 -7.26 -4.39
N ARG A 74 -2.66 -6.36 -3.40
CA ARG A 74 -3.63 -6.54 -2.31
C ARG A 74 -5.06 -6.34 -2.81
N ILE A 75 -5.30 -5.29 -3.60
CA ILE A 75 -6.62 -4.99 -4.16
C ILE A 75 -7.06 -6.05 -5.16
N SER A 76 -6.15 -6.58 -5.97
CA SER A 76 -6.45 -7.61 -6.96
C SER A 76 -6.96 -8.92 -6.35
N ARG A 77 -6.76 -9.17 -5.03
CA ARG A 77 -7.29 -10.36 -4.35
C ARG A 77 -8.82 -10.38 -4.23
N PHE A 78 -9.47 -9.23 -4.37
CA PHE A 78 -10.93 -9.11 -4.29
C PHE A 78 -11.53 -8.27 -5.41
N ALA A 79 -10.68 -7.69 -6.27
CA ALA A 79 -11.05 -6.98 -7.47
C ALA A 79 -10.26 -7.55 -8.66
N ASP A 80 -10.77 -8.62 -9.28
CA ASP A 80 -10.07 -9.35 -10.36
C ASP A 80 -9.67 -8.46 -11.54
N SER A 81 -10.35 -7.31 -11.73
CA SER A 81 -10.01 -6.34 -12.77
C SER A 81 -8.83 -5.42 -12.41
N ALA A 82 -8.46 -5.29 -11.13
CA ALA A 82 -7.43 -4.37 -10.65
C ALA A 82 -6.02 -4.96 -10.73
N THR A 83 -5.59 -5.43 -11.90
CA THR A 83 -4.32 -6.17 -12.07
C THR A 83 -3.11 -5.26 -12.35
N THR A 84 -3.34 -4.05 -12.84
CA THR A 84 -2.29 -3.04 -13.06
C THR A 84 -2.54 -1.80 -12.19
N ARG A 85 -1.53 -0.93 -12.07
CA ARG A 85 -1.68 0.37 -11.38
C ARG A 85 -2.81 1.21 -11.96
N ARG A 86 -2.97 1.17 -13.29
CA ARG A 86 -4.02 1.88 -14.00
C ARG A 86 -5.39 1.26 -13.71
N ASP A 87 -5.50 -0.06 -13.79
CA ASP A 87 -6.78 -0.73 -13.55
C ASP A 87 -7.21 -0.60 -12.09
N CYS A 88 -6.26 -0.66 -11.16
CA CYS A 88 -6.50 -0.37 -9.75
C CYS A 88 -7.04 1.04 -9.55
N LEU A 89 -6.49 2.05 -10.24
CA LEU A 89 -7.04 3.42 -10.19
C LEU A 89 -8.46 3.48 -10.77
N THR A 90 -8.69 2.87 -11.95
CA THR A 90 -10.00 2.81 -12.59
C THR A 90 -11.04 2.10 -11.71
N TRP A 91 -10.63 1.02 -11.04
CA TRP A 91 -11.47 0.29 -10.11
C TRP A 91 -11.78 1.14 -8.87
N LEU A 92 -10.79 1.79 -8.25
CA LEU A 92 -11.03 2.67 -7.10
C LEU A 92 -11.98 3.84 -7.39
N ILE A 93 -12.04 4.30 -8.65
CA ILE A 93 -12.98 5.36 -9.09
C ILE A 93 -14.40 4.83 -9.24
N SER A 94 -14.57 3.59 -9.73
CA SER A 94 -15.87 3.03 -10.13
C SER A 94 -16.42 1.95 -9.18
N ALA A 95 -15.63 1.54 -8.19
CA ALA A 95 -15.98 0.46 -7.27
C ALA A 95 -17.23 0.79 -6.44
N PRO A 96 -18.09 -0.21 -6.18
CA PRO A 96 -19.17 -0.08 -5.21
C PRO A 96 -18.65 0.34 -3.83
N GLN A 97 -19.40 1.16 -3.10
CA GLN A 97 -18.96 1.69 -1.79
C GLN A 97 -18.56 0.60 -0.79
N ASP A 98 -19.25 -0.54 -0.78
CA ASP A 98 -18.93 -1.66 0.13
C ASP A 98 -17.58 -2.32 -0.21
N GLN A 99 -17.30 -2.50 -1.50
CA GLN A 99 -16.01 -3.02 -1.95
C GLN A 99 -14.88 -2.02 -1.71
N LEU A 100 -15.15 -0.73 -1.95
CA LEU A 100 -14.18 0.33 -1.67
C LEU A 100 -13.86 0.42 -0.18
N ARG A 101 -14.86 0.32 0.71
CA ARG A 101 -14.62 0.27 2.16
C ARG A 101 -13.77 -0.93 2.57
N ARG A 102 -14.02 -2.10 1.95
CA ARG A 102 -13.20 -3.28 2.19
C ARG A 102 -11.75 -3.05 1.71
N ALA A 103 -11.57 -2.45 0.54
CA ALA A 103 -10.25 -2.09 0.03
C ALA A 103 -9.52 -1.10 0.94
N GLU A 104 -10.23 -0.08 1.44
CA GLU A 104 -9.71 0.89 2.39
C GLU A 104 -9.23 0.20 3.68
N GLN A 105 -10.00 -0.74 4.22
CA GLN A 105 -9.61 -1.52 5.40
C GLN A 105 -8.36 -2.38 5.15
N GLU A 106 -8.33 -3.10 4.03
CA GLU A 106 -7.21 -3.94 3.63
C GLU A 106 -5.91 -3.14 3.44
N VAL A 107 -6.00 -2.01 2.73
CA VAL A 107 -4.85 -1.15 2.50
C VAL A 107 -4.44 -0.42 3.79
N ALA A 108 -5.39 -0.10 4.68
CA ALA A 108 -5.05 0.45 5.99
C ALA A 108 -4.29 -0.55 6.88
N LEU A 109 -4.68 -1.83 6.85
CA LEU A 109 -3.93 -2.89 7.54
C LEU A 109 -2.52 -3.05 6.96
N LEU A 110 -2.39 -3.07 5.62
CA LEU A 110 -1.09 -3.10 4.95
C LEU A 110 -0.23 -1.88 5.30
N ALA A 111 -0.80 -0.68 5.26
CA ALA A 111 -0.12 0.55 5.63
C ALA A 111 0.36 0.51 7.08
N ARG A 112 -0.46 -0.02 7.99
CA ARG A 112 -0.08 -0.20 9.39
C ARG A 112 1.07 -1.19 9.55
N ALA A 113 1.04 -2.35 8.88
CA ALA A 113 2.12 -3.32 8.90
C ALA A 113 3.43 -2.73 8.36
N LEU A 114 3.38 -2.08 7.20
CA LEU A 114 4.51 -1.36 6.61
C LEU A 114 5.10 -0.34 7.59
N ARG A 115 4.25 0.49 8.21
CA ARG A 115 4.67 1.49 9.20
C ARG A 115 5.34 0.84 10.40
N ASN A 116 4.78 -0.25 10.94
CA ASN A 116 5.34 -0.95 12.09
C ASN A 116 6.74 -1.47 11.78
N ILE A 117 6.93 -2.18 10.65
CA ILE A 117 8.24 -2.72 10.25
C ILE A 117 9.26 -1.59 10.08
N VAL A 118 8.85 -0.51 9.41
CA VAL A 118 9.71 0.66 9.17
C VAL A 118 10.11 1.35 10.48
N GLN A 119 9.18 1.47 11.44
CA GLN A 119 9.46 2.07 12.74
C GLN A 119 10.29 1.16 13.65
N ASP A 120 10.12 -0.16 13.55
CA ASP A 120 10.87 -1.13 14.33
C ASP A 120 12.34 -1.17 13.89
N GLN A 121 12.58 -1.21 12.58
CA GLN A 121 13.94 -1.14 12.04
C GLN A 121 14.65 0.19 12.35
N ALA A 122 13.89 1.29 12.51
CA ALA A 122 14.44 2.58 12.91
C ALA A 122 14.85 2.65 14.39
N LYS A 123 14.40 1.72 15.25
CA LYS A 123 14.81 1.63 16.65
C LYS A 123 16.05 0.76 16.86
N THR A 124 16.32 -0.14 15.91
CA THR A 124 17.44 -1.08 15.96
C THR A 124 18.70 -0.62 15.20
N ALA A 125 18.64 0.53 14.53
CA ALA A 125 19.76 1.17 13.83
C ALA A 125 20.34 2.32 14.66
#